data_AF-A0A1Y1RG97-F1
#
_entry.id   AF-A0A1Y1RG97-F1
#
_cell.length_a   1.000
_cell.length_b   1.000
_cell.length_c   1.000
_cell.angle_alpha   90.00
_cell.angle_beta   90.00
_cell.angle_gamma   90.00
#
_symmetry.space_group_name_H-M   'P 1'
#
loop_
_entity.id
_entity.type
_entity.pdbx_description
1 polymer ?
#
loop_
_entity_poly.entity_id
_entity_poly.type
_entity_poly.pdbx_seq_one_letter_code
_entity_poly.pdbx_strand_id
1 'polypeptide(L)'
;MKSYFFRFLAILALLFMSHCSDDTGGINPDAAKANIRVIHAVHDSGTLNIEFESEVRTATISNLTYSMSSGYQLLDPGTYQVTTRSAGDTTAISYDEFTFDSGEDYTLFLNGPLSDDNHVDVFTIVDERDSDPTYVKLRFIHLSPDAPAVDVKINNASSQPLFANVGIRDGRAYEPLPGGTYGFILTAAGQNERSGVQLF
;
A
#
# COMPACT_ATOMS: atom_id res chain seq x y z
N MET A 1 14.82 87.63 20.24
CA MET A 1 16.23 87.27 20.05
C MET A 1 16.35 85.76 20.02
N LYS A 2 17.21 85.25 19.12
CA LYS A 2 17.65 83.85 18.92
C LYS A 2 16.81 82.99 17.96
N SER A 3 17.44 82.85 16.80
CA SER A 3 17.27 81.99 15.62
C SER A 3 17.67 80.52 15.87
N TYR A 4 17.71 79.75 14.77
CA TYR A 4 18.32 78.42 14.54
C TYR A 4 17.37 77.22 14.81
N PHE A 5 17.35 76.10 14.07
CA PHE A 5 18.16 75.61 12.96
C PHE A 5 17.41 74.44 12.30
N PHE A 6 17.62 74.31 10.99
CA PHE A 6 17.23 73.24 10.08
C PHE A 6 17.83 71.87 10.48
N ARG A 7 17.05 70.79 10.60
CA ARG A 7 17.52 69.39 10.35
C ARG A 7 16.39 68.47 9.89
N PHE A 8 16.44 68.16 8.58
CA PHE A 8 15.82 67.01 7.94
C PHE A 8 16.39 65.72 8.56
N LEU A 9 15.54 64.85 9.09
CA LEU A 9 15.90 63.48 9.42
C LEU A 9 14.91 62.56 8.70
N ALA A 10 15.38 61.96 7.60
CA ALA A 10 14.67 60.92 6.88
C ALA A 10 14.61 59.67 7.77
N ILE A 11 13.40 59.33 8.23
CA ILE A 11 13.13 58.08 8.93
C ILE A 11 12.91 57.03 7.84
N LEU A 12 13.94 56.22 7.61
CA LEU A 12 13.87 55.00 6.80
C LEU A 12 12.99 53.99 7.55
N ALA A 13 11.77 53.81 7.09
CA ALA A 13 10.88 52.77 7.57
C ALA A 13 11.47 51.39 7.23
N LEU A 14 12.04 50.71 8.22
CA LEU A 14 12.29 49.28 8.10
C LEU A 14 10.93 48.57 8.11
N LEU A 15 10.48 48.15 6.93
CA LEU A 15 9.49 47.08 6.81
C LEU A 15 10.13 45.80 7.38
N PHE A 16 9.68 45.39 8.57
CA PHE A 16 9.80 43.99 8.96
C PHE A 16 8.84 43.21 8.07
N MET A 17 9.38 42.62 7.00
CA MET A 17 8.70 41.54 6.28
C MET A 17 8.55 40.38 7.26
N SER A 18 7.35 40.22 7.80
CA SER A 18 6.94 38.96 8.42
C SER A 18 6.92 37.92 7.30
N HIS A 19 8.04 37.23 7.15
CA HIS A 19 8.18 36.05 6.31
C HIS A 19 7.60 34.88 7.11
N CYS A 20 6.28 34.73 7.08
CA CYS A 20 5.66 33.45 7.38
C CYS A 20 5.94 32.59 6.15
N SER A 21 6.99 31.77 6.20
CA SER A 21 7.06 30.60 5.33
C SER A 21 5.87 29.74 5.75
N ASP A 22 4.81 29.76 4.96
CA ASP A 22 3.77 28.74 4.99
C ASP A 22 4.40 27.41 4.55
N ASP A 23 5.27 26.86 5.39
CA ASP A 23 5.62 25.43 5.42
C ASP A 23 4.82 24.79 6.55
N THR A 24 3.52 25.12 6.63
CA THR A 24 2.61 24.13 7.15
C THR A 24 2.58 23.06 6.07
N GLY A 25 3.05 21.84 6.39
CA GLY A 25 2.70 20.60 5.66
C GLY A 25 1.19 20.33 5.73
N GLY A 26 0.41 21.36 5.41
CA GLY A 26 -1.02 21.42 5.46
C GLY A 26 -1.52 20.64 4.27
N ILE A 27 -2.02 19.44 4.57
CA ILE A 27 -2.97 18.70 3.75
C ILE A 27 -3.95 19.69 3.10
N ASN A 28 -3.88 19.82 1.78
CA ASN A 28 -4.91 20.52 1.02
C ASN A 28 -6.23 19.75 1.24
N PRO A 29 -7.24 20.31 1.93
CA PRO A 29 -8.50 19.61 2.19
C PRO A 29 -9.27 19.28 0.90
N ASP A 30 -8.90 19.91 -0.22
CA ASP A 30 -9.44 19.67 -1.55
C ASP A 30 -8.63 18.63 -2.34
N ALA A 31 -7.51 18.11 -1.81
CA ALA A 31 -6.76 17.04 -2.44
C ALA A 31 -7.60 15.75 -2.47
N ALA A 32 -7.51 15.01 -3.57
CA ALA A 32 -8.15 13.70 -3.65
C ALA A 32 -7.52 12.77 -2.59
N LYS A 33 -8.37 12.06 -1.85
CA LYS A 33 -7.91 11.07 -0.88
C LYS A 33 -7.25 9.88 -1.61
N ALA A 34 -6.29 9.25 -0.97
CA ALA A 34 -5.84 7.92 -1.35
C ALA A 34 -6.92 6.89 -0.97
N ASN A 35 -6.98 5.78 -1.68
CA ASN A 35 -7.80 4.63 -1.29
C ASN A 35 -6.86 3.50 -0.87
N ILE A 36 -7.02 2.97 0.33
CA ILE A 36 -6.22 1.86 0.83
C ILE A 36 -7.07 0.63 1.06
N ARG A 37 -6.52 -0.54 0.74
CA ARG A 37 -7.08 -1.84 1.07
C ARG A 37 -5.98 -2.66 1.73
N VAL A 38 -6.34 -3.40 2.77
CA VAL A 38 -5.42 -4.34 3.43
C VAL A 38 -5.93 -5.75 3.21
N ILE A 39 -5.03 -6.65 2.81
CA ILE A 39 -5.29 -8.08 2.68
C ILE A 39 -4.39 -8.82 3.65
N HIS A 40 -5.01 -9.62 4.51
CA HIS A 40 -4.29 -10.37 5.52
C HIS A 40 -4.02 -11.80 5.04
N ALA A 41 -2.75 -12.10 4.75
CA ALA A 41 -2.31 -13.41 4.24
C ALA A 41 -1.36 -14.17 5.19
N VAL A 42 -1.33 -13.84 6.48
CA VAL A 42 -0.51 -14.52 7.49
C VAL A 42 -1.37 -15.50 8.30
N HIS A 43 -1.39 -16.76 7.88
CA HIS A 43 -2.30 -17.80 8.37
C HIS A 43 -2.14 -18.16 9.86
N ASP A 44 -0.98 -17.90 10.44
CA ASP A 44 -0.59 -18.32 11.79
C ASP A 44 -0.56 -17.15 12.80
N SER A 45 -1.02 -15.96 12.43
CA SER A 45 -0.99 -14.75 13.29
C SER A 45 -2.23 -14.48 14.13
N GLY A 46 -3.33 -15.21 13.88
CA GLY A 46 -4.61 -14.89 14.48
C GLY A 46 -5.28 -13.69 13.81
N THR A 47 -5.72 -12.71 14.62
CA THR A 47 -6.39 -11.49 14.12
C THR A 47 -5.43 -10.31 14.23
N LEU A 48 -5.30 -9.53 13.15
CA LEU A 48 -4.39 -8.40 13.08
C LEU A 48 -5.13 -7.06 12.99
N ASN A 49 -4.49 -6.04 13.55
CA ASN A 49 -4.81 -4.63 13.39
C ASN A 49 -3.64 -3.93 12.70
N ILE A 50 -3.95 -2.97 11.84
CA ILE A 50 -2.96 -2.13 11.17
C ILE A 50 -3.32 -0.66 11.41
N GLU A 51 -2.35 0.09 11.89
CA GLU A 51 -2.46 1.50 12.23
C GLU A 51 -1.60 2.31 11.27
N PHE A 52 -2.14 3.43 10.80
CA PHE A 52 -1.49 4.40 9.94
C PHE A 52 -1.37 5.68 10.76
N GLU A 53 -0.15 6.08 11.12
CA GLU A 53 0.12 7.27 11.91
C GLU A 53 0.99 8.25 11.13
N SER A 54 0.52 9.49 11.00
CA SER A 54 1.32 10.65 10.55
C SER A 54 1.34 11.70 11.64
N GLU A 55 2.08 12.79 11.44
CA GLU A 55 2.15 13.89 12.41
C GLU A 55 0.77 14.50 12.74
N VAL A 56 -0.19 14.41 11.81
CA VAL A 56 -1.47 15.10 11.89
C VAL A 56 -2.68 14.18 12.01
N ARG A 57 -2.54 12.89 11.66
CA ARG A 57 -3.68 11.96 11.61
C ARG A 57 -3.29 10.54 11.99
N THR A 58 -4.27 9.85 12.55
CA THR A 58 -4.24 8.40 12.73
C THR A 58 -5.45 7.77 12.06
N ALA A 59 -5.23 6.60 11.47
CA ALA A 59 -6.28 5.74 10.96
C ALA A 59 -5.97 4.29 11.35
N THR A 60 -7.00 3.47 11.52
CA THR A 60 -6.83 2.07 11.92
C THR A 60 -7.78 1.19 11.15
N ILE A 61 -7.26 0.08 10.63
CA ILE A 61 -8.06 -1.03 10.14
C ILE A 61 -7.88 -2.18 11.12
N SER A 62 -8.97 -2.56 11.78
CA SER A 62 -8.95 -3.55 12.86
C SER A 62 -9.65 -4.84 12.49
N ASN A 63 -9.38 -5.88 13.27
CA ASN A 63 -10.05 -7.17 13.22
C ASN A 63 -9.92 -7.89 11.88
N LEU A 64 -8.76 -7.76 11.23
CA LEU A 64 -8.46 -8.53 10.03
C LEU A 64 -8.16 -9.96 10.45
N THR A 65 -9.01 -10.91 10.04
CA THR A 65 -8.73 -12.35 10.15
C THR A 65 -8.00 -12.85 8.91
N TYR A 66 -7.34 -14.00 8.98
CA TYR A 66 -6.70 -14.61 7.81
C TYR A 66 -7.65 -14.68 6.60
N SER A 67 -7.12 -14.39 5.40
CA SER A 67 -7.81 -14.32 4.11
C SER A 67 -8.79 -13.13 3.96
N MET A 68 -8.94 -12.29 4.97
CA MET A 68 -9.84 -11.13 4.91
C MET A 68 -9.23 -10.00 4.07
N SER A 69 -10.10 -9.33 3.32
CA SER A 69 -9.84 -8.00 2.77
C SER A 69 -10.64 -6.96 3.54
N SER A 70 -10.01 -5.84 3.90
CA SER A 70 -10.68 -4.71 4.54
C SER A 70 -11.71 -3.99 3.66
N GLY A 71 -11.73 -4.28 2.35
CA GLY A 71 -12.27 -3.37 1.35
C GLY A 71 -11.43 -2.08 1.23
N TYR A 72 -11.74 -1.26 0.22
CA TYR A 72 -11.09 0.05 0.07
C TYR A 72 -11.66 1.05 1.06
N GLN A 73 -10.78 1.82 1.69
CA GLN A 73 -11.10 2.87 2.63
C GLN A 73 -10.30 4.12 2.27
N LEU A 74 -10.90 5.30 2.48
CA LEU A 74 -10.24 6.56 2.15
C LEU A 74 -9.21 6.91 3.23
N LEU A 75 -8.01 7.31 2.80
CA LEU A 75 -6.94 7.82 3.64
C LEU A 75 -6.48 9.18 3.09
N ASP A 76 -6.14 10.11 3.96
CA ASP A 76 -5.54 11.36 3.50
C ASP A 76 -4.15 11.08 2.92
N PRO A 77 -3.77 11.69 1.79
CA PRO A 77 -2.45 11.45 1.20
C PRO A 77 -1.33 11.92 2.12
N GLY A 78 -0.19 11.26 2.04
CA GLY A 78 0.99 11.57 2.85
C GLY A 78 1.80 10.34 3.24
N THR A 79 2.85 10.57 4.02
CA THR A 79 3.70 9.52 4.58
C THR A 79 3.18 9.11 5.95
N TYR A 80 3.03 7.81 6.15
CA TYR A 80 2.55 7.22 7.39
C TYR A 80 3.53 6.18 7.89
N GLN A 81 3.73 6.18 9.20
CA GLN A 81 4.22 5.02 9.93
C GLN A 81 3.08 4.00 10.01
N VAL A 82 3.32 2.82 9.49
CA VAL A 82 2.37 1.72 9.41
C VAL A 82 2.79 0.65 10.39
N THR A 83 2.00 0.52 11.45
CA THR A 83 2.28 -0.44 12.52
C THR A 83 1.26 -1.56 12.48
N THR A 84 1.75 -2.81 12.49
CA THR A 84 0.90 -4.00 12.61
C THR A 84 0.96 -4.56 14.01
N ARG A 85 -0.19 -4.97 14.57
CA ARG A 85 -0.31 -5.60 15.89
C ARG A 85 -1.28 -6.76 15.86
N SER A 86 -1.09 -7.72 16.75
CA SER A 86 -2.13 -8.69 17.08
C SER A 86 -3.29 -8.00 17.79
N ALA A 87 -4.53 -8.41 17.51
CA ALA A 87 -5.71 -7.80 18.10
C ALA A 87 -5.72 -7.99 19.63
N GLY A 88 -5.85 -6.88 20.35
CA GLY A 88 -5.81 -6.86 21.83
C GLY A 88 -4.41 -6.77 22.42
N ASP A 89 -3.35 -6.78 21.60
CA ASP A 89 -1.97 -6.52 22.02
C ASP A 89 -1.58 -5.05 21.78
N THR A 90 -0.64 -4.56 22.57
CA THR A 90 -0.02 -3.24 22.41
C THR A 90 1.33 -3.32 21.70
N THR A 91 1.93 -4.51 21.65
CA THR A 91 3.25 -4.75 21.06
C THR A 91 3.16 -4.78 19.54
N ALA A 92 4.01 -3.98 18.88
CA ALA A 92 4.15 -4.02 17.43
C ALA A 92 4.82 -5.32 16.98
N ILE A 93 4.26 -5.96 15.94
CA ILE A 93 4.87 -7.11 15.25
C ILE A 93 5.51 -6.70 13.92
N SER A 94 5.11 -5.55 13.38
CA SER A 94 5.80 -4.90 12.26
C SER A 94 5.66 -3.38 12.33
N TYR A 95 6.63 -2.69 11.72
CA TYR A 95 6.74 -1.23 11.68
C TYR A 95 7.41 -0.83 10.37
N ASP A 96 6.64 -0.26 9.45
CA ASP A 96 7.07 0.12 8.11
C ASP A 96 6.66 1.57 7.81
N GLU A 97 7.33 2.22 6.86
CA GLU A 97 6.95 3.56 6.39
C GLU A 97 6.46 3.48 4.94
N PHE A 98 5.28 4.03 4.67
CA PHE A 98 4.74 4.11 3.32
C PHE A 98 4.23 5.52 3.02
N THR A 99 4.38 5.92 1.76
CA THR A 99 3.79 7.16 1.22
C THR A 99 2.61 6.79 0.33
N PHE A 100 1.47 7.44 0.57
CA PHE A 100 0.25 7.29 -0.22
C PHE A 100 -0.05 8.59 -0.96
N ASP A 101 -0.06 8.51 -2.28
CA ASP A 101 -0.30 9.65 -3.15
C ASP A 101 -1.79 9.95 -3.31
N SER A 102 -2.10 11.21 -3.55
CA SER A 102 -3.47 11.72 -3.74
C SER A 102 -4.12 11.05 -4.96
N GLY A 103 -5.29 10.44 -4.75
CA GLY A 103 -6.10 9.85 -5.82
C GLY A 103 -5.67 8.45 -6.26
N GLU A 104 -4.58 7.91 -5.69
CA GLU A 104 -4.12 6.55 -5.98
C GLU A 104 -4.87 5.50 -5.15
N ASP A 105 -5.00 4.30 -5.71
CA ASP A 105 -5.53 3.13 -5.05
C ASP A 105 -4.38 2.18 -4.67
N TYR A 106 -4.30 1.80 -3.40
CA TYR A 106 -3.26 0.90 -2.89
C TYR A 106 -3.86 -0.36 -2.28
N THR A 107 -3.16 -1.48 -2.46
CA THR A 107 -3.35 -2.66 -1.63
C THR A 107 -2.08 -2.97 -0.85
N LEU A 108 -2.21 -3.01 0.47
CA LEU A 108 -1.21 -3.52 1.39
C LEU A 108 -1.49 -5.01 1.65
N PHE A 109 -0.43 -5.80 1.65
CA PHE A 109 -0.48 -7.22 1.99
C PHE A 109 0.30 -7.46 3.27
N LEU A 110 -0.33 -8.15 4.20
CA LEU A 110 0.33 -8.72 5.37
C LEU A 110 0.78 -10.14 5.01
N ASN A 111 2.08 -10.41 5.03
CA ASN A 111 2.66 -11.66 4.54
C ASN A 111 3.78 -12.22 5.46
N GLY A 112 4.12 -13.51 5.28
CA GLY A 112 5.10 -14.27 6.09
C GLY A 112 4.45 -15.49 6.75
N PRO A 113 5.23 -16.45 7.27
CA PRO A 113 4.87 -17.13 8.51
C PRO A 113 5.39 -16.31 9.70
N LEU A 114 4.70 -16.33 10.84
CA LEU A 114 5.20 -15.69 12.07
C LEU A 114 6.27 -16.52 12.79
N SER A 115 6.43 -17.79 12.44
CA SER A 115 7.11 -18.82 13.25
C SER A 115 8.57 -18.53 13.64
N ASP A 116 9.25 -17.62 12.93
CA ASP A 116 10.70 -17.47 13.05
C ASP A 116 11.14 -16.20 13.81
N ASP A 117 10.33 -15.13 13.80
CA ASP A 117 10.64 -13.85 14.48
C ASP A 117 9.40 -13.10 14.98
N ASN A 118 8.22 -13.74 14.93
CA ASN A 118 6.93 -13.08 15.23
C ASN A 118 6.75 -11.76 14.44
N HIS A 119 7.22 -11.76 13.19
CA HIS A 119 7.24 -10.60 12.32
C HIS A 119 6.27 -10.79 11.14
N VAL A 120 5.58 -9.70 10.76
CA VAL A 120 4.74 -9.64 9.56
C VAL A 120 5.41 -8.74 8.55
N ASP A 121 5.70 -9.29 7.37
CA ASP A 121 6.12 -8.46 6.26
C ASP A 121 4.93 -7.69 5.71
N VAL A 122 5.04 -6.37 5.65
CA VAL A 122 4.06 -5.50 5.02
C VAL A 122 4.65 -4.97 3.73
N PHE A 123 3.89 -5.06 2.65
CA PHE A 123 4.26 -4.41 1.40
C PHE A 123 3.03 -3.89 0.69
N THR A 124 3.21 -2.86 -0.14
CA THR A 124 2.14 -2.17 -0.85
C THR A 124 2.34 -2.24 -2.35
N ILE A 125 1.23 -2.25 -3.09
CA ILE A 125 1.20 -2.07 -4.54
C ILE A 125 0.14 -1.05 -4.90
N VAL A 126 0.36 -0.36 -6.03
CA VAL A 126 -0.65 0.51 -6.64
C VAL A 126 -1.57 -0.32 -7.53
N ASP A 127 -2.88 -0.19 -7.33
CA ASP A 127 -3.92 -0.86 -8.10
C ASP A 127 -4.46 0.04 -9.21
N GLU A 128 -4.57 -0.51 -10.42
CA GLU A 128 -5.14 0.17 -11.57
C GLU A 128 -6.62 -0.21 -11.68
N ARG A 129 -7.50 0.61 -11.11
CA ARG A 129 -8.93 0.26 -10.97
C ARG A 129 -9.83 0.82 -12.06
N ASP A 130 -9.27 1.48 -13.07
CA ASP A 130 -10.04 1.95 -14.21
C ASP A 130 -10.77 0.80 -14.90
N SER A 131 -12.06 1.00 -15.19
CA SER A 131 -12.86 0.02 -15.90
C SER A 131 -12.57 0.08 -17.40
N ASP A 132 -12.42 -1.08 -18.04
CA ASP A 132 -12.45 -1.21 -19.50
C ASP A 132 -13.65 -2.08 -19.91
N PRO A 133 -14.50 -1.64 -20.86
CA PRO A 133 -15.65 -2.42 -21.30
C PRO A 133 -15.28 -3.63 -22.18
N THR A 134 -14.04 -3.70 -22.68
CA THR A 134 -13.56 -4.68 -23.66
C THR A 134 -12.87 -5.87 -23.01
N TYR A 135 -12.15 -5.62 -21.91
CA TYR A 135 -11.35 -6.64 -21.22
C TYR A 135 -11.50 -6.53 -19.70
N VAL A 136 -11.21 -7.65 -19.04
CA VAL A 136 -10.93 -7.70 -17.60
C VAL A 136 -9.43 -7.57 -17.38
N LYS A 137 -9.02 -6.90 -16.31
CA LYS A 137 -7.62 -6.80 -15.89
C LYS A 137 -7.35 -7.83 -14.80
N LEU A 138 -6.41 -8.73 -15.03
CA LEU A 138 -5.99 -9.74 -14.05
C LEU A 138 -4.63 -9.38 -13.46
N ARG A 139 -4.46 -9.56 -12.16
CA ARG A 139 -3.18 -9.46 -11.47
C ARG A 139 -3.02 -10.67 -10.57
N PHE A 140 -1.80 -11.19 -10.49
CA PHE A 140 -1.45 -12.28 -9.61
C PHE A 140 -0.36 -11.83 -8.64
N ILE A 141 -0.56 -12.14 -7.35
CA ILE A 141 0.39 -11.87 -6.27
C ILE A 141 0.70 -13.20 -5.59
N HIS A 142 1.97 -13.56 -5.48
CA HIS A 142 2.38 -14.77 -4.79
C HIS A 142 2.65 -14.49 -3.31
N LEU A 143 1.78 -15.00 -2.43
CA LEU A 143 1.86 -14.78 -0.98
C LEU A 143 2.20 -16.03 -0.17
N SER A 144 2.51 -17.16 -0.81
CA SER A 144 2.88 -18.37 -0.08
C SER A 144 4.37 -18.34 0.31
N PRO A 145 4.73 -18.25 1.60
CA PRO A 145 6.13 -18.14 2.04
C PRO A 145 7.01 -19.30 1.63
N ASP A 146 6.46 -20.52 1.75
CA ASP A 146 7.23 -21.75 1.57
C ASP A 146 7.08 -22.37 0.17
N ALA A 147 6.36 -21.70 -0.74
CA ALA A 147 6.19 -22.20 -2.10
C ALA A 147 7.28 -21.64 -3.03
N PRO A 148 7.81 -22.45 -3.96
CA PRO A 148 8.72 -21.96 -4.99
C PRO A 148 7.99 -21.00 -5.94
N ALA A 149 8.74 -20.26 -6.75
CA ALA A 149 8.16 -19.42 -7.80
C ALA A 149 7.22 -20.24 -8.70
N VAL A 150 6.11 -19.62 -9.12
CA VAL A 150 5.04 -20.29 -9.87
C VAL A 150 4.83 -19.68 -11.24
N ASP A 151 4.33 -20.52 -12.14
CA ASP A 151 3.71 -20.09 -13.38
C ASP A 151 2.19 -20.14 -13.23
N VAL A 152 1.52 -19.07 -13.65
CA VAL A 152 0.05 -19.00 -13.72
C VAL A 152 -0.36 -19.20 -15.17
N LYS A 153 -1.12 -20.27 -15.42
CA LYS A 153 -1.51 -20.73 -16.75
C LYS A 153 -3.02 -20.75 -16.89
N ILE A 154 -3.49 -20.65 -18.13
CA ILE A 154 -4.92 -20.66 -18.45
C ILE A 154 -5.29 -21.98 -19.11
N ASN A 155 -6.33 -22.62 -18.57
CA ASN A 155 -7.02 -23.81 -19.04
C ASN A 155 -6.18 -25.11 -19.14
N ASN A 156 -4.86 -25.05 -19.32
CA ASN A 156 -3.99 -26.21 -19.48
C ASN A 156 -2.60 -25.98 -18.85
N ALA A 157 -2.08 -26.97 -18.10
CA ALA A 157 -0.77 -26.90 -17.45
C ALA A 157 0.42 -26.84 -18.43
N SER A 158 0.21 -27.26 -19.68
CA SER A 158 1.19 -27.15 -20.76
C SER A 158 1.02 -25.88 -21.61
N SER A 159 0.09 -24.98 -21.27
CA SER A 159 -0.04 -23.70 -21.97
C SER A 159 1.16 -22.80 -21.66
N GLN A 160 1.37 -21.80 -22.52
CA GLN A 160 2.23 -20.68 -22.14
C GLN A 160 1.65 -20.01 -20.88
N PRO A 161 2.51 -19.64 -19.92
CA PRO A 161 2.08 -18.93 -18.73
C PRO A 161 1.57 -17.53 -19.08
N LEU A 162 0.47 -17.15 -18.46
CA LEU A 162 0.02 -15.76 -18.42
C LEU A 162 0.96 -14.93 -17.53
N PHE A 163 1.32 -15.49 -16.37
CA PHE A 163 2.36 -14.92 -15.50
C PHE A 163 3.44 -15.97 -15.28
N ALA A 164 4.66 -15.69 -15.75
CA ALA A 164 5.78 -16.61 -15.66
C ALA A 164 6.71 -16.28 -14.48
N ASN A 165 7.19 -17.31 -13.78
CA ASN A 165 8.19 -17.21 -12.73
C ASN A 165 7.86 -16.12 -11.70
N VAL A 166 6.63 -16.15 -11.17
CA VAL A 166 6.20 -15.20 -10.14
C VAL A 166 6.75 -15.65 -8.80
N GLY A 167 7.70 -14.88 -8.27
CA GLY A 167 8.28 -15.11 -6.96
C GLY A 167 7.41 -14.57 -5.84
N ILE A 168 7.73 -14.94 -4.60
CA ILE A 168 7.07 -14.40 -3.41
C ILE A 168 7.09 -12.86 -3.39
N ARG A 169 5.95 -12.25 -3.05
CA ARG A 169 5.72 -10.80 -2.98
C ARG A 169 5.96 -10.06 -4.31
N ASP A 170 6.10 -10.79 -5.42
CA ASP A 170 6.16 -10.20 -6.75
C ASP A 170 4.75 -9.80 -7.19
N GLY A 171 4.51 -8.50 -7.20
CA GLY A 171 3.28 -7.91 -7.71
C GLY A 171 3.36 -7.67 -9.21
N ARG A 172 2.82 -8.59 -10.01
CA ARG A 172 2.85 -8.45 -11.47
C ARG A 172 1.97 -7.30 -11.95
N ALA A 173 2.36 -6.70 -13.06
CA ALA A 173 1.50 -5.77 -13.80
C ALA A 173 0.18 -6.46 -14.18
N TYR A 174 -0.86 -5.65 -14.44
CA TYR A 174 -2.13 -6.20 -14.90
C TYR A 174 -2.00 -6.75 -16.32
N GLU A 175 -2.55 -7.94 -16.53
CA GLU A 175 -2.70 -8.55 -17.86
C GLU A 175 -4.16 -8.43 -18.32
N PRO A 176 -4.43 -7.81 -19.47
CA PRO A 176 -5.77 -7.72 -20.01
C PRO A 176 -6.21 -9.06 -20.62
N LEU A 177 -7.42 -9.49 -20.29
CA LEU A 177 -8.04 -10.69 -20.86
C LEU A 177 -9.44 -10.35 -21.39
N PRO A 178 -9.88 -10.93 -22.51
CA PRO A 178 -11.27 -10.84 -22.92
C PRO A 178 -12.23 -11.29 -21.81
N GLY A 179 -13.44 -10.75 -21.80
CA GLY A 179 -14.49 -11.26 -20.89
C GLY A 179 -14.81 -12.73 -21.19
N GLY A 180 -14.80 -13.58 -20.16
CA GLY A 180 -15.08 -15.01 -20.32
C GLY A 180 -14.79 -15.83 -19.07
N THR A 181 -14.99 -17.14 -19.18
CA THR A 181 -14.68 -18.11 -18.12
C THR A 181 -13.30 -18.71 -18.34
N TYR A 182 -12.44 -18.63 -17.33
CA TYR A 182 -11.09 -19.17 -17.36
C TYR A 182 -10.88 -20.15 -16.20
N GLY A 183 -10.22 -21.27 -16.48
CA GLY A 183 -9.64 -22.11 -15.43
C GLY A 183 -8.18 -21.72 -15.22
N PHE A 184 -7.81 -21.23 -14.04
CA PHE A 184 -6.42 -20.95 -13.73
C PHE A 184 -5.73 -22.19 -13.16
N ILE A 185 -4.50 -22.42 -13.60
CA ILE A 185 -3.64 -23.52 -13.15
C ILE A 185 -2.34 -22.92 -12.67
N LEU A 186 -1.90 -23.32 -11.48
CA LEU A 186 -0.59 -22.99 -10.95
C LEU A 186 0.34 -24.20 -11.12
N THR A 187 1.54 -23.95 -11.64
CA THR A 187 2.63 -24.92 -11.72
C THR A 187 3.87 -24.33 -11.05
N ALA A 188 4.79 -25.16 -10.58
CA ALA A 188 6.13 -24.65 -10.29
C ALA A 188 6.72 -24.03 -11.57
N ALA A 189 7.52 -22.97 -11.43
CA ALA A 189 8.04 -22.24 -12.58
C ALA A 189 8.82 -23.16 -13.54
N GLY A 190 8.50 -23.08 -14.83
CA GLY A 190 9.11 -23.89 -15.88
C GLY A 190 8.61 -25.34 -15.97
N GLN A 191 7.67 -25.76 -15.12
CA GLN A 191 7.09 -27.11 -15.13
C GLN A 191 5.76 -27.15 -15.90
N ASN A 192 5.46 -28.30 -16.53
CA ASN A 192 4.22 -28.51 -17.30
C ASN A 192 3.20 -29.41 -16.58
N GLU A 193 3.47 -29.71 -15.32
CA GLU A 193 2.58 -30.49 -14.46
C GLU A 193 1.97 -29.57 -13.42
N ARG A 194 0.71 -29.85 -13.04
CA ARG A 194 0.06 -29.11 -11.94
C ARG A 194 0.96 -29.19 -10.72
N SER A 195 1.22 -28.05 -10.10
CA SER A 195 1.87 -28.07 -8.79
C SER A 195 0.99 -28.92 -7.88
N GLY A 196 1.53 -30.00 -7.33
CA GLY A 196 0.84 -30.86 -6.36
C GLY A 196 0.59 -30.17 -5.01
N VAL A 197 0.82 -28.85 -4.92
CA VAL A 197 0.53 -28.02 -3.77
C VAL A 197 -1.00 -27.97 -3.60
N GLN A 198 -1.48 -28.83 -2.71
CA GLN A 198 -2.82 -28.78 -2.18
C GLN A 198 -2.94 -27.44 -1.44
N LEU A 199 -3.67 -26.49 -2.03
CA LEU A 199 -4.01 -25.24 -1.35
C LEU A 199 -4.89 -25.63 -0.16
N PHE A 200 -4.34 -25.50 1.05
CA PHE A 200 -5.04 -25.73 2.32
C PHE A 200 -5.91 -24.52 2.67
#